data_AF-A0A7W0JSD0-F1
#
_entry.id   AF-A0A7W0JSD0-F1
#
_cell.length_a   1.000
_cell.length_b   1.000
_cell.length_c   1.000
_cell.angle_alpha   90.00
_cell.angle_beta   90.00
_cell.angle_gamma   90.00
#
_symmetry.space_group_name_H-M   'P 1'
#
loop_
_entity.id
_entity.type
_entity.pdbx_description
1 polymer ?
#
loop_
_entity_poly.entity_id
_entity_poly.type
_entity_poly.pdbx_seq_one_letter_code
_entity_poly.pdbx_strand_id
1 'polypeptide(L)'
;VIEQAIANAKLAGLQAWLDDGRLRFDAIDARAATPPGPTGTIVSNPPYGEQSAPRSASVPAMMSSVGDRLKQEFAGWDAWFLTSDRQLPKQMRLQETRKTVLFNGPLECRFFRFELVAGGYRPRAVPVKSEV
;
A
#
# COMPACT_ATOMS: atom_id res chain seq x y z
N VAL A 1 -0.76 -5.44 18.60
CA VAL A 1 -0.15 -4.61 17.53
C VAL A 1 -0.47 -3.13 17.72
N ILE A 2 -1.74 -2.71 17.74
CA ILE A 2 -2.12 -1.30 17.89
C ILE A 2 -1.58 -0.66 19.18
N GLU A 3 -1.73 -1.32 20.33
CA GLU A 3 -1.19 -0.82 21.60
C GLU A 3 0.32 -0.56 21.54
N GLN A 4 1.07 -1.48 20.93
CA GLN A 4 2.51 -1.31 20.73
C GLN A 4 2.83 -0.16 19.77
N ALA A 5 2.03 0.02 18.71
CA ALA A 5 2.22 1.13 17.78
C ALA A 5 1.98 2.49 18.47
N ILE A 6 0.96 2.58 19.33
CA ILE A 6 0.70 3.76 20.16
C ILE A 6 1.88 3.99 21.13
N ALA A 7 2.34 2.96 21.83
CA ALA A 7 3.49 3.08 22.74
C ALA A 7 4.75 3.57 22.00
N ASN A 8 5.02 3.04 20.82
CA ASN A 8 6.15 3.46 19.99
C ASN A 8 6.01 4.92 19.52
N ALA A 9 4.82 5.35 19.11
CA ALA A 9 4.56 6.74 18.73
C ALA A 9 4.81 7.70 19.91
N LYS A 10 4.42 7.31 21.12
CA LYS A 10 4.70 8.09 22.33
C LYS A 10 6.20 8.20 22.61
N LEU A 11 6.94 7.08 22.52
CA LEU A 11 8.39 7.06 22.67
C LEU A 11 9.11 7.88 21.59
N ALA A 12 8.52 7.99 20.39
CA ALA A 12 9.01 8.82 19.31
C ALA A 12 8.66 10.33 19.47
N GLY A 13 8.01 10.73 20.56
CA GLY A 13 7.66 12.12 20.83
C GLY A 13 6.41 12.62 20.10
N LEU A 14 5.57 11.73 19.54
CA LEU A 14 4.39 12.08 18.75
C LEU A 14 3.11 12.26 19.57
N GLN A 15 3.21 12.45 20.89
CA GLN A 15 2.06 12.56 21.80
C GLN A 15 1.10 13.68 21.38
N ALA A 16 1.62 14.86 21.03
CA ALA A 16 0.79 15.98 20.59
C ALA A 16 -0.06 15.64 19.35
N TRP A 17 0.45 14.79 18.44
CA TRP A 17 -0.28 14.38 17.23
C TRP A 17 -1.35 13.34 17.52
N LEU A 18 -1.13 12.52 18.56
CA LEU A 18 -2.17 11.61 19.07
C LEU A 18 -3.29 12.43 19.73
N ASP A 19 -2.94 13.43 20.53
CA ASP A 19 -3.90 14.23 21.31
C ASP A 19 -4.78 15.11 20.42
N ASP A 20 -4.21 15.71 19.37
CA ASP A 20 -4.94 16.54 18.41
C ASP A 20 -5.52 15.78 17.20
N GLY A 21 -5.30 14.45 17.15
CA GLY A 21 -5.88 13.56 16.15
C GLY A 21 -5.19 13.57 14.78
N ARG A 22 -4.05 14.26 14.61
CA ARG A 22 -3.23 14.18 13.38
C ARG A 22 -2.64 12.79 13.15
N LEU A 23 -2.43 12.02 14.22
CA LEU A 23 -2.03 10.62 14.18
C LEU A 23 -3.11 9.79 14.88
N ARG A 24 -3.61 8.78 14.18
CA ARG A 24 -4.60 7.84 14.73
C ARG A 24 -4.18 6.41 14.45
N PHE A 25 -4.56 5.52 15.37
CA PHE A 25 -4.36 4.09 15.22
C PHE A 25 -5.69 3.38 15.40
N ASP A 26 -6.15 2.74 14.34
CA ASP A 26 -7.43 2.02 14.31
C ASP A 26 -7.18 0.55 13.96
N ALA A 27 -7.84 -0.37 14.68
CA ALA A 27 -7.82 -1.79 14.35
C ALA A 27 -8.83 -2.06 13.23
N ILE A 28 -8.34 -2.09 11.98
CA ILE A 28 -9.19 -2.21 10.78
C ILE A 28 -8.66 -3.33 9.89
N ASP A 29 -9.58 -4.10 9.31
CA ASP A 29 -9.25 -4.98 8.19
C ASP A 29 -9.02 -4.15 6.93
N ALA A 30 -7.84 -4.28 6.30
CA ALA A 30 -7.51 -3.54 5.08
C ALA A 30 -8.53 -3.76 3.94
N ARG A 31 -9.24 -4.90 3.93
CA ARG A 31 -10.32 -5.20 2.97
C ARG A 31 -11.57 -4.37 3.24
N ALA A 32 -11.67 -3.73 4.41
CA ALA A 32 -12.78 -2.89 4.84
C ALA A 32 -12.41 -1.40 5.01
N ALA A 33 -11.17 -1.02 4.72
CA ALA A 33 -10.70 0.35 4.92
C ALA A 33 -11.40 1.34 3.97
N THR A 34 -11.59 2.57 4.46
CA THR A 34 -12.13 3.70 3.69
C THR A 34 -11.15 4.87 3.74
N PRO A 35 -11.05 5.70 2.70
CA PRO A 35 -10.14 6.84 2.70
C PRO A 35 -10.58 7.89 3.72
N PRO A 36 -9.65 8.50 4.50
CA PRO A 36 -9.96 9.63 5.37
C PRO A 36 -10.20 10.95 4.61
N GLY A 37 -10.01 10.98 3.29
CA GLY A 37 -10.14 12.18 2.47
C GLY A 37 -10.18 11.87 0.96
N PRO A 38 -10.43 12.87 0.10
CA PRO A 38 -10.61 12.67 -1.34
C PRO A 38 -9.33 12.23 -2.05
N THR A 39 -8.16 12.60 -1.53
CA THR A 39 -6.85 12.23 -2.07
C THR A 39 -5.86 11.98 -0.93
N GLY A 40 -4.80 11.24 -1.22
CA GLY A 40 -3.77 10.93 -0.24
C GLY A 40 -2.84 9.82 -0.71
N THR A 41 -2.02 9.33 0.23
CA THR A 41 -1.06 8.26 -0.03
C THR A 41 -1.23 7.14 0.98
N ILE A 42 -1.37 5.92 0.49
CA ILE A 42 -1.26 4.70 1.28
C ILE A 42 0.19 4.23 1.22
N VAL A 43 0.78 3.90 2.37
CA VAL A 43 2.07 3.21 2.46
C VAL A 43 1.87 1.97 3.32
N SER A 44 2.26 0.81 2.81
CA SER A 44 2.09 -0.45 3.52
C SER A 44 3.27 -1.39 3.30
N ASN A 45 3.60 -2.13 4.37
CA ASN A 45 4.51 -3.26 4.36
C ASN A 45 3.69 -4.54 4.63
N PRO A 46 2.92 -5.04 3.63
CA PRO A 46 2.02 -6.17 3.81
C PRO A 46 2.79 -7.44 4.22
N PRO A 47 2.12 -8.45 4.78
CA PRO A 47 2.76 -9.74 5.00
C PRO A 47 3.26 -10.35 3.68
N TYR A 48 4.50 -10.85 3.67
CA TYR A 48 5.10 -11.56 2.56
C TYR A 48 6.11 -12.61 3.05
N GLY A 49 6.41 -13.62 2.22
CA GLY A 49 7.42 -14.65 2.49
C GLY A 49 7.05 -15.71 3.54
N GLU A 50 8.04 -16.54 3.92
CA GLU A 50 7.93 -17.70 4.84
C GLU A 50 7.61 -17.36 6.30
N GLN A 51 7.50 -16.06 6.67
CA GLN A 51 6.88 -15.66 7.93
C GLN A 51 5.37 -16.02 7.98
N SER A 52 4.82 -16.43 6.84
CA SER A 52 3.59 -17.21 6.75
C SER A 52 3.97 -18.70 6.77
N ALA A 53 3.82 -19.39 7.91
CA ALA A 53 3.89 -20.85 7.97
C ALA A 53 2.97 -21.47 6.87
N PRO A 54 3.29 -22.70 6.40
CA PRO A 54 3.30 -23.05 4.98
C PRO A 54 1.92 -22.98 4.29
N ARG A 55 1.93 -22.44 3.07
CA ARG A 55 0.89 -22.62 2.02
C ARG A 55 -0.56 -22.34 2.41
N SER A 56 -0.83 -21.23 3.10
CA SER A 56 -2.16 -20.68 2.96
C SER A 56 -2.28 -20.06 1.57
N ALA A 57 -3.29 -20.44 0.81
CA ALA A 57 -3.78 -19.67 -0.34
C ALA A 57 -4.24 -18.23 0.06
N SER A 58 -3.89 -17.75 1.26
CA SER A 58 -4.48 -16.60 1.93
C SER A 58 -3.82 -15.28 1.59
N VAL A 59 -2.49 -15.19 1.40
CA VAL A 59 -1.84 -13.89 1.13
C VAL A 59 -2.20 -13.38 -0.27
N PRO A 60 -2.07 -14.16 -1.36
CA PRO A 60 -2.48 -13.68 -2.68
C PRO A 60 -3.98 -13.35 -2.76
N ALA A 61 -4.85 -14.16 -2.15
CA ALA A 61 -6.30 -13.92 -2.12
C ALA A 61 -6.65 -12.68 -1.29
N MET A 62 -5.99 -12.49 -0.15
CA MET A 62 -6.10 -11.28 0.66
C MET A 62 -5.66 -10.05 -0.13
N MET A 63 -4.50 -10.10 -0.80
CA MET A 63 -4.01 -8.98 -1.59
C MET A 63 -4.91 -8.67 -2.80
N SER A 64 -5.52 -9.69 -3.41
CA SER A 64 -6.58 -9.46 -4.41
C SER A 64 -7.76 -8.69 -3.82
N SER A 65 -8.24 -9.10 -2.64
CA SER A 65 -9.37 -8.42 -1.95
C SER A 65 -9.01 -6.99 -1.53
N VAL A 66 -7.77 -6.76 -1.10
CA VAL A 66 -7.24 -5.42 -0.81
C VAL A 66 -7.22 -4.60 -2.09
N GLY A 67 -6.70 -5.15 -3.20
CA GLY A 67 -6.72 -4.49 -4.51
C GLY A 67 -8.13 -4.08 -4.94
N ASP A 68 -9.12 -4.96 -4.73
CA ASP A 68 -10.53 -4.66 -5.02
C ASP A 68 -11.07 -3.51 -4.17
N ARG A 69 -10.80 -3.50 -2.86
CA ARG A 69 -11.18 -2.39 -1.97
C ARG A 69 -10.53 -1.08 -2.40
N LEU A 70 -9.24 -1.09 -2.75
CA LEU A 70 -8.51 0.11 -3.21
C LEU A 70 -9.11 0.70 -4.48
N LYS A 71 -9.47 -0.13 -5.46
CA LYS A 71 -10.11 0.33 -6.71
C LYS A 71 -11.50 0.92 -6.47
N GLN A 72 -12.23 0.40 -5.47
CA GLN A 72 -13.60 0.84 -5.16
C GLN A 72 -13.63 2.17 -4.40
N GLU A 73 -12.79 2.31 -3.37
CA GLU A 73 -12.91 3.42 -2.42
C GLU A 73 -11.82 4.48 -2.54
N PHE A 74 -10.64 4.15 -3.09
CA PHE A 74 -9.46 5.02 -3.01
C PHE A 74 -9.09 5.66 -4.36
N ALA A 75 -10.06 5.90 -5.24
CA ALA A 75 -9.80 6.66 -6.46
C ALA A 75 -9.24 8.06 -6.14
N GLY A 76 -8.20 8.49 -6.85
CA GLY A 76 -7.48 9.75 -6.60
C GLY A 76 -6.29 9.62 -5.63
N TRP A 77 -6.03 8.43 -5.10
CA TRP A 77 -4.92 8.17 -4.18
C TRP A 77 -3.72 7.52 -4.87
N ASP A 78 -2.55 7.67 -4.27
CA ASP A 78 -1.39 6.83 -4.53
C ASP A 78 -1.32 5.69 -3.51
N ALA A 79 -0.94 4.50 -3.93
CA ALA A 79 -0.66 3.40 -3.02
C ALA A 79 0.73 2.83 -3.23
N TRP A 80 1.47 2.68 -2.13
CA TRP A 80 2.83 2.17 -2.12
C TRP A 80 2.94 0.92 -1.24
N PHE A 81 3.44 -0.17 -1.82
CA PHE A 81 3.55 -1.47 -1.15
C PHE A 81 4.99 -1.99 -1.19
N LEU A 82 5.57 -2.26 -0.03
CA LEU A 82 6.86 -2.92 0.11
C LEU A 82 6.66 -4.43 0.22
N THR A 83 7.23 -5.21 -0.69
CA THR A 83 7.09 -6.67 -0.66
C THR A 83 8.25 -7.39 -1.32
N SER A 84 8.56 -8.61 -0.88
CA SER A 84 9.41 -9.53 -1.64
C SER A 84 8.64 -10.28 -2.75
N ASP A 85 7.30 -10.27 -2.72
CA ASP A 85 6.47 -10.90 -3.74
C ASP A 85 6.43 -10.08 -5.03
N ARG A 86 7.15 -10.58 -6.04
CA ARG A 86 7.23 -9.94 -7.36
C ARG A 86 5.92 -10.02 -8.16
N GLN A 87 4.97 -10.87 -7.75
CA GLN A 87 3.67 -11.04 -8.39
C GLN A 87 2.58 -10.14 -7.79
N LEU A 88 2.90 -9.34 -6.77
CA LEU A 88 1.92 -8.50 -6.08
C LEU A 88 1.08 -7.61 -7.03
N PRO A 89 1.64 -6.88 -8.03
CA PRO A 89 0.84 -6.11 -8.98
C PRO A 89 -0.24 -6.93 -9.68
N LYS A 90 0.12 -8.14 -10.14
CA LYS A 90 -0.79 -9.08 -10.81
C LYS A 90 -1.88 -9.58 -9.87
N GLN A 91 -1.53 -9.91 -8.63
CA GLN A 91 -2.49 -10.37 -7.61
C GLN A 91 -3.51 -9.29 -7.27
N MET A 92 -3.07 -8.03 -7.13
CA MET A 92 -3.94 -6.88 -6.86
C MET A 92 -4.71 -6.40 -8.09
N ARG A 93 -4.33 -6.86 -9.29
CA ARG A 93 -4.83 -6.40 -10.59
C ARG A 93 -4.66 -4.88 -10.75
N LEU A 94 -3.49 -4.39 -10.33
CA LEU A 94 -3.09 -2.98 -10.43
C LEU A 94 -1.84 -2.90 -11.30
N GLN A 95 -1.79 -1.88 -12.16
CA GLN A 95 -0.62 -1.57 -12.95
C GLN A 95 0.33 -0.72 -12.10
N GLU A 96 1.55 -1.21 -11.85
CA GLU A 96 2.54 -0.39 -11.17
C GLU A 96 3.00 0.78 -12.06
N THR A 97 3.02 1.98 -11.48
CA THR A 97 3.55 3.20 -12.14
C THR A 97 5.02 3.42 -11.80
N ARG A 98 5.50 2.82 -10.71
CA ARG A 98 6.91 2.82 -10.31
C ARG A 98 7.25 1.54 -9.55
N LYS A 99 8.51 1.11 -9.68
CA LYS A 99 9.07 -0.02 -8.95
C LYS A 99 10.51 0.30 -8.54
N THR A 100 10.77 0.35 -7.24
CA THR A 100 12.11 0.58 -6.68
C THR A 100 12.58 -0.66 -5.95
N VAL A 101 13.81 -1.12 -6.22
CA VAL A 101 14.43 -2.22 -5.47
C VAL A 101 14.93 -1.66 -4.13
N LEU A 102 14.59 -2.34 -3.04
CA LEU A 102 15.02 -2.03 -1.67
C LEU A 102 15.46 -3.31 -0.96
N PHE A 103 16.16 -3.18 0.16
CA PHE A 103 16.57 -4.31 0.99
C PHE A 103 15.99 -4.16 2.40
N ASN A 104 15.17 -5.13 2.82
CA ASN A 104 14.67 -5.22 4.19
C ASN A 104 15.56 -6.21 4.96
N GLY A 105 16.64 -5.69 5.55
CA GLY A 105 17.75 -6.52 6.01
C GLY A 105 18.42 -7.23 4.82
N PRO A 106 18.64 -8.55 4.87
CA PRO A 106 19.21 -9.30 3.75
C PRO A 106 18.20 -9.60 2.62
N LEU A 107 16.91 -9.31 2.83
CA LEU A 107 15.86 -9.68 1.88
C LEU A 107 15.67 -8.59 0.82
N GLU A 108 15.89 -8.94 -0.45
CA GLU A 108 15.51 -8.08 -1.57
C GLU A 108 13.99 -7.94 -1.65
N CYS A 109 13.53 -6.70 -1.58
CA CYS A 109 12.14 -6.30 -1.70
C CYS A 109 11.98 -5.30 -2.85
N ARG A 110 10.73 -5.08 -3.24
CA ARG A 110 10.33 -4.05 -4.19
C ARG A 110 9.30 -3.14 -3.53
N PHE A 111 9.47 -1.85 -3.73
CA PHE A 111 8.51 -0.83 -3.37
C PHE A 111 7.74 -0.42 -4.63
N PHE A 112 6.55 -0.97 -4.77
CA PHE A 112 5.66 -0.70 -5.90
C PHE A 112 4.80 0.51 -5.61
N ARG A 113 4.69 1.43 -6.57
CA ARG A 113 3.70 2.52 -6.58
C ARG A 113 2.57 2.16 -7.55
N PHE A 114 1.34 2.40 -7.13
CA PHE A 114 0.14 2.32 -7.93
C PHE A 114 -0.58 3.67 -7.88
N GLU A 115 -0.98 4.19 -9.03
CA GLU A 115 -1.92 5.31 -9.10
C GLU A 115 -3.33 4.73 -9.14
N LEU A 116 -4.15 5.07 -8.14
CA LEU A 116 -5.53 4.59 -8.04
C LEU A 116 -6.45 5.57 -8.76
N VAL A 117 -6.98 5.18 -9.90
CA VAL A 117 -7.84 6.02 -10.75
C VAL A 117 -9.28 5.54 -10.71
N ALA A 118 -10.23 6.46 -10.87
CA ALA A 118 -11.62 6.08 -11.11
C ALA A 118 -11.73 5.40 -12.48
N GLY A 119 -12.16 4.14 -12.51
CA GLY A 119 -12.24 3.33 -13.73
C GLY A 119 -10.92 2.62 -14.09
N GLY A 120 -10.81 2.14 -15.33
CA GLY A 120 -9.62 1.42 -15.78
C GLY A 120 -8.45 2.35 -16.07
N TYR A 121 -7.25 1.97 -15.63
CA TYR A 121 -6.02 2.69 -15.98
C TYR A 121 -5.77 2.57 -17.49
N ARG A 122 -5.87 3.69 -18.20
CA ARG A 122 -5.43 3.81 -19.60
C ARG A 122 -4.06 4.46 -19.59
N PRO A 123 -3.01 3.83 -20.16
CA PRO A 123 -1.71 4.47 -20.27
C PRO A 123 -1.86 5.82 -20.94
N ARG A 124 -1.41 6.89 -20.26
CA ARG A 124 -1.35 8.22 -20.87
C ARG A 124 -0.40 8.11 -22.06
N ALA A 125 -0.88 8.40 -23.27
CA ALA A 125 -0.03 8.41 -24.45
C ALA A 125 1.17 9.31 -24.16
N VAL A 126 2.38 8.78 -24.34
CA VAL A 126 3.61 9.57 -24.20
C VAL A 126 3.54 10.67 -25.26
N PRO A 127 3.64 11.96 -24.89
CA PRO A 127 3.71 13.01 -25.90
C PRO A 127 4.97 12.78 -26.72
N VAL A 128 4.81 12.57 -28.02
CA VAL A 128 5.94 12.56 -28.96
C VAL A 128 6.60 13.93 -28.83
N LYS A 129 7.88 13.96 -28.48
CA LYS A 129 8.66 15.20 -28.47
C LYS A 129 8.61 15.77 -29.89
N SER A 130 8.03 16.96 -30.04
CA SER A 130 8.15 17.75 -31.25
C SER A 130 9.61 18.21 -31.35
N GLU A 131 10.36 17.58 -32.24
CA GLU A 131 11.64 18.12 -32.70
C GLU A 131 11.35 19.42 -33.46
N VAL A 132 12.04 20.48 -33.05
CA VAL A 132 12.14 21.76 -33.78
C VAL A 132 13.55 21.85 -34.31
#